data_AF-A0A7M7NIG6-F1
#
_entry.id   AF-A0A7M7NIG6-F1
#
_cell.length_a   1.000
_cell.length_b   1.000
_cell.length_c   1.000
_cell.angle_alpha   90.00
_cell.angle_beta   90.00
_cell.angle_gamma   90.00
#
_symmetry.space_group_name_H-M   'P 1'
#
loop_
_entity.id
_entity.type
_entity.pdbx_description
1 polymer ?
#
loop_
_entity_poly.entity_id
_entity_poly.type
_entity_poly.pdbx_seq_one_letter_code
_entity_poly.pdbx_strand_id
1 'polypeptide(L)'
;MADIYYAAGDVGVILPQIVKELQKTTLHSQLKQAAQVIAAMPDTNISDLEFTVPERLTDTGWEQKLHNAVYRHLRHYKPMPHPDTPQEQMKESLAYIRRAQSTWEKRILKSLNSMCTELSIPLARKRPLSEQNELRSRWNELGTEEPDLGSFRPVYGPKDFLDMLTTIKHPNLDVNGPTLSPQWGLIYLPLKVKTLPQLQEEYKVLSPKQRQTGVDDTSDFPGELFDGERMKLGRRVIQANHTAVAQQYAKSGCPSGLRGQIWKRILGVAVDDAVSIVADEYPSFKLFIQEFVKTNHESSSLLIMCMFES
;
A
#
# COMPACT_ATOMS: atom_id res chain seq x y z
N MET A 1 -12.87 -2.46 15.12
CA MET A 1 -12.37 -3.81 14.84
C MET A 1 -13.48 -4.61 14.16
N ALA A 2 -13.32 -4.89 12.87
CA ALA A 2 -13.85 -6.13 12.35
C ALA A 2 -13.00 -7.22 13.00
N ASP A 3 -13.42 -7.68 14.18
CA ASP A 3 -12.94 -8.95 14.69
C ASP A 3 -13.24 -9.95 13.58
N ILE A 4 -12.19 -10.45 12.96
CA ILE A 4 -12.31 -11.51 11.98
C ILE A 4 -12.58 -12.77 12.78
N TYR A 5 -13.83 -12.90 13.27
CA TYR A 5 -14.37 -14.14 13.77
C TYR A 5 -14.46 -15.08 12.56
N TYR A 6 -13.35 -15.71 12.21
CA TYR A 6 -13.39 -16.90 11.39
C TYR A 6 -14.19 -17.94 12.16
N ALA A 7 -15.31 -18.38 11.60
CA ALA A 7 -15.99 -19.56 12.12
C ALA A 7 -14.95 -20.70 12.15
N ALA A 8 -14.98 -21.57 13.16
CA ALA A 8 -14.00 -22.66 13.32
C ALA A 8 -13.86 -23.55 12.06
N GLY A 9 -14.85 -23.54 11.15
CA GLY A 9 -14.79 -24.20 9.84
C GLY A 9 -13.89 -23.52 8.79
N ASP A 10 -13.66 -22.21 8.86
CA ASP A 10 -12.84 -21.47 7.88
C ASP A 10 -11.33 -21.67 8.10
N VAL A 11 -10.90 -21.87 9.36
CA VAL A 11 -9.49 -22.01 9.71
C VAL A 11 -8.86 -23.24 9.03
N GLY A 12 -9.63 -24.33 8.91
CA GLY A 12 -9.20 -25.55 8.23
C GLY A 12 -8.96 -25.41 6.73
N VAL A 13 -9.61 -24.44 6.07
CA VAL A 13 -9.44 -24.15 4.64
C VAL A 13 -8.37 -23.08 4.42
N ILE A 14 -8.31 -22.10 5.31
CA ILE A 14 -7.37 -20.96 5.23
C ILE A 14 -5.93 -21.42 5.49
N LEU A 15 -5.71 -22.29 6.49
CA LEU A 15 -4.35 -22.72 6.87
C LEU A 15 -3.59 -23.41 5.72
N PRO A 16 -4.14 -24.42 5.02
CA PRO A 16 -3.47 -25.04 3.87
C PRO A 16 -3.14 -24.03 2.76
N GLN A 17 -4.03 -23.06 2.52
CA GLN A 17 -3.82 -22.04 1.50
C GLN A 17 -2.69 -21.08 1.90
N ILE A 18 -2.63 -20.64 3.16
CA ILE A 18 -1.53 -19.82 3.68
C ILE A 18 -0.22 -20.59 3.59
N VAL A 19 -0.19 -21.87 3.97
CA VAL A 19 1.01 -22.71 3.86
C VAL A 19 1.48 -22.80 2.40
N LYS A 20 0.57 -23.04 1.45
CA LYS A 20 0.88 -23.10 0.03
C LYS A 20 1.43 -21.79 -0.52
N GLU A 21 0.90 -20.65 -0.09
CA GLU A 21 1.43 -19.34 -0.49
C GLU A 21 2.79 -19.06 0.15
N LEU A 22 2.97 -19.37 1.44
CA LEU A 22 4.25 -19.21 2.13
C LEU A 22 5.35 -20.07 1.51
N GLN A 23 5.04 -21.30 1.06
CA GLN A 23 5.98 -22.18 0.36
C GLN A 23 6.58 -21.57 -0.91
N LYS A 24 5.85 -20.65 -1.58
CA LYS A 24 6.35 -19.94 -2.77
C LYS A 24 7.29 -18.79 -2.43
N THR A 25 7.37 -18.39 -1.16
CA THR A 25 8.16 -17.23 -0.74
C THR A 25 9.60 -17.61 -0.39
N THR A 26 10.49 -16.62 -0.44
CA THR A 26 11.89 -16.77 0.02
C THR A 26 11.96 -17.13 1.50
N LEU A 27 10.96 -16.75 2.31
CA LEU A 27 10.89 -17.11 3.73
C LEU A 27 10.92 -18.62 3.93
N HIS A 28 10.21 -19.39 3.10
CA HIS A 28 10.20 -20.86 3.20
C HIS A 28 11.60 -21.45 2.92
N SER A 29 12.29 -20.94 1.89
CA SER A 29 13.65 -21.38 1.57
C SER A 29 14.65 -21.05 2.69
N GLN A 30 14.55 -19.86 3.28
CA GLN A 30 15.42 -19.45 4.38
C GLN A 30 15.14 -20.24 5.67
N LEU A 31 13.86 -20.49 5.98
CA LEU A 31 13.45 -21.32 7.11
C LEU A 31 13.97 -22.75 6.96
N LYS A 32 13.87 -23.32 5.75
CA LYS A 32 14.42 -24.65 5.45
C LYS A 32 15.94 -24.69 5.64
N GLN A 33 16.66 -23.69 5.15
CA GLN A 33 18.11 -23.59 5.34
C GLN A 33 18.48 -23.47 6.81
N ALA A 34 17.77 -22.65 7.58
CA ALA A 34 18.00 -22.51 9.02
C ALA A 34 17.74 -23.83 9.78
N ALA A 35 16.67 -24.54 9.44
CA ALA A 35 16.37 -25.85 10.01
C ALA A 35 17.45 -26.90 9.67
N GLN A 36 17.98 -26.88 8.44
CA GLN A 36 19.09 -27.77 8.03
C GLN A 36 20.37 -27.49 8.81
N VAL A 37 20.70 -26.21 9.05
CA VAL A 37 21.87 -25.83 9.86
C VAL A 37 21.74 -26.33 11.29
N ILE A 38 20.55 -26.19 11.90
CA ILE A 38 20.29 -26.68 13.27
C ILE A 38 20.38 -28.21 13.31
N ALA A 39 19.77 -28.90 12.35
CA ALA A 39 19.82 -30.36 12.27
C ALA A 39 21.23 -30.92 12.03
N ALA A 40 22.12 -30.14 11.40
CA ALA A 40 23.52 -30.51 11.17
C ALA A 40 24.45 -30.18 12.36
N MET A 41 23.95 -29.59 13.46
CA MET A 41 24.76 -29.30 14.63
C MET A 41 25.15 -30.61 15.36
N PRO A 42 26.42 -30.75 15.79
CA PRO A 42 26.93 -31.98 16.40
C PRO A 42 26.25 -32.36 17.73
N ASP A 43 25.63 -31.40 18.41
CA ASP A 43 24.93 -31.60 19.68
C ASP A 43 23.46 -32.06 19.50
N THR A 44 22.99 -32.22 18.26
CA THR A 44 21.58 -32.56 17.97
C THR A 44 21.43 -34.06 17.75
N ASN A 45 20.64 -34.71 18.61
CA ASN A 45 20.31 -36.11 18.46
C ASN A 45 19.25 -36.29 17.35
N ILE A 46 19.47 -37.26 16.46
CA ILE A 46 18.57 -37.59 15.35
C ILE A 46 17.19 -38.03 15.85
N SER A 47 17.12 -38.67 17.02
CA SER A 47 15.85 -39.15 17.60
C SER A 47 14.90 -38.03 18.02
N ASP A 48 15.43 -36.85 18.33
CA ASP A 48 14.67 -35.77 18.98
C ASP A 48 14.51 -34.55 18.07
N LEU A 49 14.90 -34.67 16.80
CA LEU A 49 14.86 -33.60 15.79
C LEU A 49 13.47 -32.94 15.67
N GLU A 50 12.41 -33.73 15.81
CA GLU A 50 11.03 -33.25 15.73
C GLU A 50 10.69 -32.21 16.82
N PHE A 51 11.36 -32.27 17.97
CA PHE A 51 11.17 -31.34 19.06
C PHE A 51 12.29 -30.28 19.12
N THR A 52 13.55 -30.71 18.96
CA THR A 52 14.72 -29.82 19.09
C THR A 52 14.78 -28.78 17.98
N VAL A 53 14.43 -29.12 16.73
CA VAL A 53 14.52 -28.17 15.61
C VAL A 53 13.50 -27.04 15.75
N PRO A 54 12.20 -27.30 16.02
CA PRO A 54 11.24 -26.24 16.31
C PRO A 54 11.65 -25.38 17.51
N GLU A 55 12.07 -25.98 18.63
CA GLU A 55 12.47 -25.27 19.85
C GLU A 55 13.61 -24.26 19.58
N ARG A 56 14.67 -24.71 18.88
CA ARG A 56 15.79 -23.84 18.49
C ARG A 56 15.41 -22.78 17.46
N LEU A 57 14.45 -23.07 16.58
CA LEU A 57 13.90 -22.09 15.64
C LEU A 57 13.10 -21.00 16.38
N THR A 58 12.37 -21.35 17.45
CA THR A 58 11.74 -20.39 18.35
C THR A 58 12.76 -19.46 19.00
N ASP A 59 13.83 -20.02 19.59
CA ASP A 59 14.89 -19.24 20.26
C ASP A 59 15.60 -18.27 19.33
N THR A 60 15.74 -18.64 18.05
CA THR A 60 16.40 -17.82 17.02
C THR A 60 15.45 -16.80 16.36
N GLY A 61 14.19 -16.71 16.82
CA GLY A 61 13.22 -15.71 16.39
C GLY A 61 12.53 -16.03 15.05
N TRP A 62 12.62 -17.26 14.55
CA TRP A 62 11.91 -17.69 13.33
C TRP A 62 10.42 -17.78 13.54
N GLU A 63 9.97 -18.14 14.75
CA GLU A 63 8.56 -18.08 15.12
C GLU A 63 8.00 -16.69 14.83
N GLN A 64 8.73 -15.63 15.20
CA GLN A 64 8.29 -14.26 14.98
C GLN A 64 8.17 -13.89 13.51
N LYS A 65 9.14 -14.31 12.71
CA LYS A 65 9.13 -14.08 11.26
C LYS A 65 7.92 -14.78 10.63
N LEU A 66 7.63 -16.01 11.05
CA LEU A 66 6.49 -16.78 10.57
C LEU A 66 5.16 -16.16 11.00
N HIS A 67 5.01 -15.78 12.28
CA HIS A 67 3.82 -15.09 12.79
C HIS A 67 3.53 -13.81 12.02
N ASN A 68 4.56 -13.00 11.76
CA ASN A 68 4.43 -11.79 10.97
C ASN A 68 4.00 -12.08 9.53
N ALA A 69 4.54 -13.13 8.91
CA ALA A 69 4.18 -13.52 7.54
C ALA A 69 2.73 -14.02 7.47
N VAL A 70 2.32 -14.89 8.39
CA VAL A 70 0.93 -15.37 8.51
C VAL A 70 -0.02 -14.20 8.74
N TYR A 71 0.30 -13.27 9.64
CA TYR A 71 -0.50 -12.08 9.90
C TYR A 71 -0.69 -11.22 8.64
N ARG A 72 0.37 -11.03 7.83
CA ARG A 72 0.28 -10.31 6.56
C ARG A 72 -0.62 -11.03 5.56
N HIS A 73 -0.50 -12.36 5.46
CA HIS A 73 -1.36 -13.14 4.59
C HIS A 73 -2.83 -13.03 5.02
N LEU A 74 -3.13 -13.14 6.32
CA LEU A 74 -4.49 -12.99 6.84
C LEU A 74 -5.08 -11.61 6.54
N ARG A 75 -4.29 -10.54 6.64
CA ARG A 75 -4.76 -9.18 6.34
C ARG A 75 -5.13 -8.97 4.86
N HIS A 76 -4.41 -9.63 3.96
CA HIS A 76 -4.67 -9.55 2.52
C HIS A 76 -5.54 -10.70 2.01
N TYR A 77 -5.91 -11.63 2.89
CA TYR A 77 -6.75 -12.76 2.54
C TYR A 77 -8.12 -12.22 2.14
N LYS A 78 -8.45 -12.39 0.88
CA LYS A 78 -9.81 -12.21 0.40
C LYS A 78 -10.48 -13.57 0.54
N PRO A 79 -11.53 -13.71 1.38
CA PRO A 79 -12.32 -14.93 1.39
C PRO A 79 -12.71 -15.24 -0.05
N MET A 80 -12.44 -16.46 -0.52
CA MET A 80 -13.00 -16.87 -1.80
C MET A 80 -14.52 -16.73 -1.67
N PRO A 81 -15.21 -16.16 -2.68
CA PRO A 81 -16.66 -16.16 -2.71
C PRO A 81 -17.13 -17.61 -2.53
N HIS A 82 -18.09 -17.83 -1.63
CA HIS A 82 -18.73 -19.13 -1.51
C HIS A 82 -19.27 -19.55 -2.89
N PRO A 83 -19.19 -20.82 -3.30
CA PRO A 83 -19.71 -21.26 -4.60
C PRO A 83 -21.18 -20.88 -4.83
N ASP A 84 -21.96 -20.76 -3.75
CA ASP A 84 -23.37 -20.32 -3.77
C ASP A 84 -23.56 -18.81 -3.57
N THR A 85 -22.50 -18.00 -3.67
CA THR A 85 -22.60 -16.54 -3.55
C THR A 85 -23.40 -16.01 -4.74
N PRO A 86 -24.57 -15.35 -4.52
CA PRO A 86 -25.34 -14.74 -5.59
C PRO A 86 -24.48 -13.78 -6.43
N GLN A 87 -24.76 -13.70 -7.72
CA GLN A 87 -23.97 -12.90 -8.66
C GLN A 87 -23.94 -11.40 -8.27
N GLU A 88 -24.98 -10.92 -7.58
CA GLU A 88 -25.08 -9.55 -7.05
C GLU A 88 -24.10 -9.27 -5.90
N GLN A 89 -23.65 -10.31 -5.20
CA GLN A 89 -22.67 -10.22 -4.11
C GLN A 89 -21.23 -10.48 -4.59
N MET A 90 -21.05 -10.94 -5.83
CA MET A 90 -19.74 -11.09 -6.44
C MET A 90 -19.22 -9.71 -6.87
N LYS A 91 -17.92 -9.46 -6.64
CA LYS A 91 -17.28 -8.25 -7.15
C LYS A 91 -17.36 -8.21 -8.67
N GLU A 92 -17.95 -7.15 -9.18
CA GLU A 92 -18.15 -6.90 -10.60
C GLU A 92 -16.83 -6.97 -11.40
N SER A 93 -16.89 -7.61 -12.58
CA SER A 93 -15.79 -7.60 -13.53
C SER A 93 -15.70 -6.26 -14.26
N LEU A 94 -14.63 -5.52 -14.03
CA LEU A 94 -14.34 -4.24 -14.69
C LEU A 94 -13.82 -4.39 -16.14
N ALA A 95 -13.98 -5.55 -16.76
CA ALA A 95 -13.44 -5.85 -18.09
C ALA A 95 -13.99 -4.91 -19.17
N TYR A 96 -15.27 -4.55 -19.09
CA TYR A 96 -15.92 -3.63 -20.03
C TYR A 96 -15.40 -2.19 -19.86
N ILE A 97 -15.15 -1.74 -18.62
CA ILE A 97 -14.50 -0.45 -18.34
C ILE A 97 -13.07 -0.43 -18.87
N ARG A 98 -12.29 -1.49 -18.61
CA ARG A 98 -10.91 -1.60 -19.12
C ARG A 98 -10.85 -1.58 -20.65
N ARG A 99 -11.83 -2.20 -21.32
CA ARG A 99 -11.96 -2.15 -22.78
C ARG A 99 -12.30 -0.75 -23.27
N ALA A 100 -13.23 -0.06 -22.61
CA ALA A 100 -13.57 1.33 -22.94
C ALA A 100 -12.37 2.26 -22.75
N GLN A 101 -11.67 2.15 -21.61
CA GLN A 101 -10.43 2.86 -21.32
C GLN A 101 -9.38 2.63 -22.42
N SER A 102 -9.07 1.38 -22.73
CA SER A 102 -8.08 1.03 -23.78
C SER A 102 -8.45 1.62 -25.15
N THR A 103 -9.74 1.68 -25.46
CA THR A 103 -10.24 2.25 -26.72
C THR A 103 -10.11 3.77 -26.72
N TRP A 104 -10.45 4.41 -25.60
CA TRP A 104 -10.30 5.84 -25.41
C TRP A 104 -8.83 6.28 -25.48
N GLU A 105 -7.94 5.59 -24.77
CA GLU A 105 -6.49 5.85 -24.81
C GLU A 105 -5.93 5.74 -26.24
N LYS A 106 -6.33 4.73 -27.00
CA LYS A 106 -5.95 4.61 -28.42
C LYS A 106 -6.43 5.80 -29.25
N ARG A 107 -7.62 6.32 -29.00
CA ARG A 107 -8.16 7.51 -29.69
C ARG A 107 -7.37 8.77 -29.33
N ILE A 108 -7.09 8.97 -28.04
CA ILE A 108 -6.28 10.09 -27.54
C ILE A 108 -4.87 10.04 -28.13
N LEU A 109 -4.21 8.88 -28.09
CA LEU A 109 -2.88 8.69 -28.67
C LEU A 109 -2.84 9.00 -30.18
N LYS A 110 -3.86 8.59 -30.94
CA LYS A 110 -3.96 8.94 -32.37
C LYS A 110 -4.08 10.44 -32.59
N SER A 111 -4.93 11.12 -31.82
CA SER A 111 -5.14 12.56 -31.91
C SER A 111 -3.87 13.33 -31.51
N LEU A 112 -3.19 12.88 -30.45
CA LEU A 112 -1.92 13.43 -29.98
C LEU A 112 -0.81 13.27 -31.02
N ASN A 113 -0.64 12.08 -31.59
CA ASN A 113 0.34 11.84 -32.66
C ASN A 113 0.05 12.66 -33.93
N SER A 114 -1.23 12.85 -34.26
CA SER A 114 -1.65 13.73 -35.35
C SER A 114 -1.20 15.17 -35.11
N MET A 115 -1.45 15.70 -33.90
CA MET A 115 -1.02 17.03 -33.50
C MET A 115 0.51 17.18 -33.49
N CYS A 116 1.24 16.19 -32.98
CA CYS A 116 2.70 16.14 -33.04
C CYS A 116 3.22 16.22 -34.49
N THR A 117 2.55 15.54 -35.41
CA THR A 117 2.91 15.55 -36.84
C THR A 117 2.63 16.91 -37.46
N GLU A 118 1.48 17.51 -37.16
CA GLU A 118 1.08 18.83 -37.67
C GLU A 118 2.00 19.95 -37.17
N LEU A 119 2.35 19.95 -35.89
CA LEU A 119 3.24 20.95 -35.28
C LEU A 119 4.72 20.64 -35.53
N SER A 120 5.04 19.49 -36.14
CA SER A 120 6.41 18.98 -36.25
C SER A 120 7.15 18.88 -34.90
N ILE A 121 6.40 18.61 -33.82
CA ILE A 121 6.92 18.47 -32.46
C ILE A 121 6.91 16.98 -32.08
N PRO A 122 8.07 16.37 -31.78
CA PRO A 122 8.13 14.98 -31.36
C PRO A 122 7.50 14.81 -29.97
N LEU A 123 6.68 13.76 -29.81
CA LEU A 123 6.00 13.45 -28.55
C LEU A 123 6.97 13.23 -27.38
N ALA A 124 8.06 12.52 -27.65
CA ALA A 124 9.17 12.37 -26.73
C ALA A 124 10.47 12.24 -27.53
N ARG A 125 11.47 13.05 -27.18
CA ARG A 125 12.83 12.88 -27.66
C ARG A 125 13.81 13.23 -26.56
N LYS A 126 15.01 12.66 -26.63
CA LYS A 126 16.15 13.17 -25.87
C LYS A 126 16.44 14.60 -26.36
N ARG A 127 16.50 15.56 -25.43
CA ARG A 127 16.87 16.95 -25.75
C ARG A 127 18.29 16.98 -26.36
N PRO A 128 18.53 17.72 -27.45
CA PRO A 128 19.87 17.97 -27.98
C PRO A 128 20.79 18.62 -26.95
N LEU A 129 22.11 18.48 -27.13
CA LEU A 129 23.09 19.09 -26.22
C LEU A 129 22.98 20.61 -26.15
N SER A 130 22.59 21.28 -27.23
CA SER A 130 22.37 22.73 -27.26
C SER A 130 21.26 23.15 -26.29
N GLU A 131 20.08 22.53 -26.39
CA GLU A 131 18.94 22.79 -25.49
C GLU A 131 19.29 22.45 -24.04
N GLN A 132 20.03 21.37 -23.79
CA GLN A 132 20.49 21.01 -22.44
C GLN A 132 21.40 22.07 -21.82
N ASN A 133 22.31 22.65 -22.61
CA ASN A 133 23.22 23.71 -22.17
C ASN A 133 22.46 25.01 -21.91
N GLU A 134 21.49 25.35 -22.76
CA GLU A 134 20.62 26.51 -22.58
C GLU A 134 19.78 26.39 -21.30
N LEU A 135 19.10 25.26 -21.11
CA LEU A 135 18.35 24.94 -19.88
C LEU A 135 19.23 25.04 -18.62
N ARG A 136 20.49 24.59 -18.71
CA ARG A 136 21.45 24.70 -17.60
C ARG A 136 21.83 26.15 -17.31
N SER A 137 22.00 26.97 -18.35
CA SER A 137 22.34 28.39 -18.20
C SER A 137 21.17 29.23 -17.67
N ARG A 138 19.94 28.83 -18.00
CA ARG A 138 18.69 29.53 -17.65
C ARG A 138 17.93 28.84 -16.52
N TRP A 139 18.60 27.97 -15.75
CA TRP A 139 17.96 27.14 -14.74
C TRP A 139 17.14 27.94 -13.71
N ASN A 140 17.68 29.09 -13.31
CA ASN A 140 17.07 29.98 -12.32
C ASN A 140 15.88 30.81 -12.88
N GLU A 141 15.69 30.82 -14.20
CA GLU A 141 14.68 31.62 -14.90
C GLU A 141 13.52 30.77 -15.47
N LEU A 142 13.66 29.44 -15.48
CA LEU A 142 12.67 28.50 -16.03
C LEU A 142 11.27 28.62 -15.40
N GLY A 143 11.17 29.07 -14.15
CA GLY A 143 9.88 29.30 -13.48
C GLY A 143 9.15 30.57 -13.92
N THR A 144 9.82 31.43 -14.69
CA THR A 144 9.26 32.72 -15.16
C THR A 144 8.91 32.73 -16.65
N GLU A 145 9.37 31.73 -17.41
CA GLU A 145 8.98 31.56 -18.81
C GLU A 145 7.73 30.68 -18.92
N GLU A 146 6.60 31.28 -19.26
CA GLU A 146 5.41 30.52 -19.65
C GLU A 146 5.59 29.98 -21.08
N PRO A 147 5.51 28.66 -21.31
CA PRO A 147 5.54 28.12 -22.66
C PRO A 147 4.33 28.63 -23.44
N ASP A 148 4.54 29.07 -24.68
CA ASP A 148 3.43 29.41 -25.58
C ASP A 148 2.69 28.14 -25.98
N LEU A 149 1.53 27.92 -25.34
CA LEU A 149 0.65 26.79 -25.59
C LEU A 149 -0.43 27.09 -26.62
N GLY A 150 -0.45 28.28 -27.24
CA GLY A 150 -1.53 28.70 -28.14
C GLY A 150 -1.68 27.82 -29.39
N SER A 151 -0.61 27.12 -29.78
CA SER A 151 -0.60 26.17 -30.91
C SER A 151 -1.17 24.80 -30.57
N PHE A 152 -1.31 24.45 -29.28
CA PHE A 152 -1.82 23.15 -28.84
C PHE A 152 -3.34 23.22 -28.68
N ARG A 153 -4.06 22.64 -29.64
CA ARG A 153 -5.49 22.42 -29.49
C ARG A 153 -5.79 21.29 -28.50
N PRO A 154 -6.97 21.27 -27.84
CA PRO A 154 -7.40 20.11 -27.07
C PRO A 154 -7.43 18.82 -27.92
N VAL A 155 -6.94 17.72 -27.35
CA VAL A 155 -6.84 16.41 -28.03
C VAL A 155 -8.21 15.75 -28.24
N TYR A 156 -9.21 16.17 -27.45
CA TYR A 156 -10.61 15.74 -27.54
C TYR A 156 -11.55 16.86 -27.08
N GLY A 157 -12.79 16.86 -27.58
CA GLY A 157 -13.84 17.75 -27.09
C GLY A 157 -14.65 17.12 -25.94
N PRO A 158 -15.35 17.91 -25.11
CA PRO A 158 -16.24 17.39 -24.07
C PRO A 158 -17.32 16.42 -24.60
N LYS A 159 -17.84 16.69 -25.81
CA LYS A 159 -18.81 15.83 -26.48
C LYS A 159 -18.24 14.46 -26.82
N ASP A 160 -16.99 14.39 -27.28
CA ASP A 160 -16.33 13.11 -27.63
C ASP A 160 -16.18 12.19 -26.42
N PHE A 161 -15.90 12.79 -25.27
CA PHE A 161 -15.78 12.07 -24.01
C PHE A 161 -17.14 11.59 -23.53
N LEU A 162 -18.17 12.46 -23.59
CA LEU A 162 -19.54 12.08 -23.26
C LEU A 162 -20.04 10.93 -24.16
N ASP A 163 -19.81 11.03 -25.47
CA ASP A 163 -20.16 9.98 -26.43
C ASP A 163 -19.48 8.65 -26.03
N MET A 164 -18.20 8.67 -25.66
CA MET A 164 -17.50 7.48 -25.16
C MET A 164 -18.14 6.92 -23.90
N LEU A 165 -18.45 7.76 -22.89
CA LEU A 165 -19.11 7.33 -21.66
C LEU A 165 -20.46 6.67 -21.95
N THR A 166 -21.25 7.19 -22.89
CA THR A 166 -22.55 6.59 -23.25
C THR A 166 -22.43 5.23 -23.94
N THR A 167 -21.27 4.91 -24.52
CA THR A 167 -21.03 3.57 -25.09
C THR A 167 -20.68 2.51 -24.05
N ILE A 168 -20.32 2.92 -22.82
CA ILE A 168 -20.00 2.00 -21.73
C ILE A 168 -21.32 1.37 -21.25
N LYS A 169 -21.61 0.17 -21.74
CA LYS A 169 -22.77 -0.60 -21.29
C LYS A 169 -22.40 -1.46 -20.09
N HIS A 170 -23.14 -1.29 -19.01
CA HIS A 170 -23.00 -2.12 -17.83
C HIS A 170 -23.52 -3.55 -18.13
N PRO A 171 -22.80 -4.63 -17.77
CA PRO A 171 -23.24 -6.01 -18.03
C PRO A 171 -24.59 -6.37 -17.37
N ASN A 172 -24.89 -5.78 -16.21
CA ASN A 172 -26.19 -5.96 -15.53
C ASN A 172 -27.33 -5.13 -16.15
N LEU A 173 -27.04 -4.35 -17.20
CA LEU A 173 -28.03 -3.62 -17.98
C LEU A 173 -28.51 -4.54 -19.12
N ASP A 174 -29.15 -5.66 -18.75
CA ASP A 174 -29.74 -6.56 -19.72
C ASP A 174 -30.99 -5.91 -20.33
N VAL A 175 -30.88 -5.49 -21.59
CA VAL A 175 -31.96 -4.84 -22.34
C VAL A 175 -33.05 -5.84 -22.76
N ASN A 176 -32.78 -7.15 -22.65
CA ASN A 176 -33.69 -8.21 -23.08
C ASN A 176 -34.36 -8.96 -21.90
N GLY A 177 -34.02 -8.63 -20.66
CA GLY A 177 -34.73 -9.15 -19.48
C GLY A 177 -36.12 -8.52 -19.36
N PRO A 178 -37.18 -9.28 -19.01
CA PRO A 178 -38.48 -8.70 -18.77
C PRO A 178 -38.38 -7.80 -17.54
N THR A 179 -38.52 -6.49 -17.76
CA THR A 179 -38.79 -5.47 -16.74
C THR A 179 -37.70 -5.23 -15.69
N LEU A 180 -36.64 -4.52 -16.06
CA LEU A 180 -36.08 -3.50 -15.17
C LEU A 180 -35.84 -2.23 -16.02
N SER A 181 -36.82 -1.33 -15.98
CA SER A 181 -36.59 0.07 -16.38
C SER A 181 -35.39 0.62 -15.60
N PRO A 182 -34.70 1.67 -16.09
CA PRO A 182 -33.62 2.31 -15.36
C PRO A 182 -34.21 3.12 -14.21
N GLN A 183 -34.77 2.43 -13.22
CA GLN A 183 -35.24 3.03 -11.99
C GLN A 183 -34.00 3.26 -11.15
N TRP A 184 -33.40 4.44 -11.34
CA TRP A 184 -32.72 5.11 -10.24
C TRP A 184 -33.76 5.29 -9.12
N GLY A 185 -33.93 4.26 -8.32
CA GLY A 185 -34.80 4.22 -7.16
C GLY A 185 -33.94 4.20 -5.91
N LEU A 186 -34.41 4.88 -4.86
CA LEU A 186 -33.85 4.74 -3.52
C LEU A 186 -34.11 3.32 -3.01
N ILE A 187 -33.10 2.45 -3.15
CA ILE A 187 -33.09 1.18 -2.45
C ILE A 187 -32.77 1.48 -0.99
N TYR A 188 -33.76 1.36 -0.11
CA TYR A 188 -33.51 1.31 1.32
C TYR A 188 -32.90 -0.06 1.63
N LEU A 189 -31.57 -0.11 1.63
CA LEU A 189 -30.83 -1.30 2.03
C LEU A 189 -30.71 -1.27 3.56
N PRO A 190 -31.41 -2.11 4.33
CA PRO A 190 -31.23 -2.19 5.77
C PRO A 190 -29.86 -2.83 6.06
N LEU A 191 -28.82 -2.01 6.02
CA LEU A 191 -27.49 -2.40 6.44
C LEU A 191 -27.52 -2.62 7.95
N LYS A 192 -27.08 -3.80 8.38
CA LYS A 192 -26.85 -4.07 9.80
C LYS A 192 -25.69 -3.21 10.27
N VAL A 193 -26.01 -2.00 10.75
CA VAL A 193 -25.04 -1.08 11.34
C VAL A 193 -24.95 -1.32 12.84
N LYS A 194 -23.76 -1.11 13.39
CA LYS A 194 -23.55 -1.17 14.84
C LYS A 194 -24.30 -0.03 15.50
N THR A 195 -24.88 -0.29 16.67
CA THR A 195 -25.50 0.76 17.48
C THR A 195 -24.43 1.70 18.04
N LEU A 196 -24.81 2.91 18.47
CA LEU A 196 -23.87 3.85 19.06
C LEU A 196 -23.09 3.25 20.26
N PRO A 197 -23.72 2.51 21.20
CA PRO A 197 -22.97 1.83 22.27
C PRO A 197 -21.97 0.78 21.75
N GLN A 198 -22.32 0.05 20.68
CA GLN A 198 -21.42 -0.93 20.06
C GLN A 198 -20.22 -0.23 19.40
N LEU A 199 -20.44 0.91 18.75
CA LEU A 199 -19.36 1.74 18.19
C LEU A 199 -18.48 2.33 19.29
N GLN A 200 -19.07 2.81 20.39
CA GLN A 200 -18.31 3.36 21.52
C GLN A 200 -17.39 2.31 22.15
N GLU A 201 -17.85 1.07 22.32
CA GLU A 201 -16.99 0.00 22.83
C GLU A 201 -15.91 -0.38 21.82
N GLU A 202 -16.26 -0.48 20.53
CA GLU A 202 -15.32 -0.80 19.46
C GLU A 202 -14.20 0.24 19.29
N TYR A 203 -14.53 1.53 19.45
CA TYR A 203 -13.62 2.66 19.29
C TYR A 203 -13.24 3.28 20.63
N LYS A 204 -13.33 2.53 21.73
CA LYS A 204 -12.95 2.98 23.08
C LYS A 204 -11.51 3.51 23.15
N VAL A 205 -10.64 3.02 22.28
CA VAL A 205 -9.24 3.46 22.14
C VAL A 205 -9.11 4.92 21.64
N LEU A 206 -10.13 5.41 20.95
CA LEU A 206 -10.23 6.79 20.48
C LEU A 206 -11.01 7.68 21.45
N SER A 207 -11.33 7.18 22.64
CA SER A 207 -12.04 7.96 23.64
C SER A 207 -11.22 9.20 24.02
N PRO A 208 -11.85 10.38 24.20
CA PRO A 208 -11.17 11.58 24.70
C PRO A 208 -10.51 11.40 26.09
N LYS A 209 -10.83 10.31 26.80
CA LYS A 209 -10.18 9.94 28.07
C LYS A 209 -8.79 9.32 27.87
N GLN A 210 -8.42 8.96 26.64
CA GLN A 210 -7.14 8.38 26.31
C GLN A 210 -6.27 9.39 25.57
N ARG A 211 -5.05 9.59 26.06
CA ARG A 211 -4.10 10.50 25.43
C ARG A 211 -3.54 9.93 24.12
N GLN A 212 -3.35 10.80 23.14
CA GLN A 212 -2.84 10.48 21.82
C GLN A 212 -1.65 11.36 21.45
N THR A 213 -0.58 10.73 20.99
CA THR A 213 0.62 11.44 20.52
C THR A 213 0.31 12.17 19.22
N GLY A 214 0.60 13.47 19.15
CA GLY A 214 0.31 14.34 18.01
C GLY A 214 -1.03 15.07 18.09
N VAL A 215 -1.85 14.80 19.12
CA VAL A 215 -3.17 15.43 19.32
C VAL A 215 -3.23 16.12 20.68
N ASP A 216 -2.80 15.43 21.74
CA ASP A 216 -2.85 15.92 23.13
C ASP A 216 -1.49 16.46 23.60
N ASP A 217 -0.64 16.89 22.67
CA ASP A 217 0.74 17.35 22.94
C ASP A 217 0.78 18.80 23.47
N THR A 218 -0.34 19.34 23.96
CA THR A 218 -0.44 20.74 24.41
C THR A 218 0.15 20.95 25.82
N SER A 219 0.63 22.17 26.05
CA SER A 219 1.45 22.62 27.19
C SER A 219 0.79 22.57 28.58
N ASP A 220 -0.49 22.25 28.67
CA ASP A 220 -1.26 22.37 29.92
C ASP A 220 -1.06 21.18 30.89
N PHE A 221 -0.33 20.15 30.47
CA PHE A 221 0.09 19.02 31.29
C PHE A 221 1.56 18.68 31.03
N PRO A 222 2.25 17.95 31.94
CA PRO A 222 3.62 17.50 31.69
C PRO A 222 3.62 16.48 30.54
N GLY A 223 3.67 16.96 29.29
CA GLY A 223 3.75 16.15 28.07
C GLY A 223 4.97 15.23 28.11
N GLU A 224 6.04 15.66 28.79
CA GLU A 224 7.29 14.92 28.97
C GLU A 224 7.11 13.53 29.63
N LEU A 225 6.16 13.37 30.56
CA LEU A 225 5.93 12.07 31.20
C LEU A 225 5.23 11.10 30.24
N PHE A 226 4.18 11.56 29.55
CA PHE A 226 3.43 10.73 28.61
C PHE A 226 4.29 10.37 27.39
N ASP A 227 5.00 11.34 26.80
CA ASP A 227 5.89 11.10 25.67
C ASP A 227 7.08 10.24 26.06
N GLY A 228 7.63 10.43 27.26
CA GLY A 228 8.70 9.59 27.80
C GLY A 228 8.27 8.13 27.96
N GLU A 229 7.09 7.88 28.54
CA GLU A 229 6.50 6.54 28.66
C GLU A 229 6.19 5.92 27.30
N ARG A 230 5.63 6.72 26.38
CA ARG A 230 5.36 6.30 25.01
C ARG A 230 6.61 5.94 24.27
N MET A 231 7.69 6.69 24.44
CA MET A 231 8.99 6.41 23.83
C MET A 231 9.59 5.11 24.38
N LYS A 232 9.49 4.87 25.70
CA LYS A 232 9.91 3.60 26.33
C LYS A 232 9.08 2.40 25.83
N LEU A 233 7.76 2.57 25.73
CA LEU A 233 6.87 1.52 25.20
C LEU A 233 7.18 1.24 23.72
N GLY A 234 7.35 2.28 22.90
CA GLY A 234 7.66 2.13 21.48
C GLY A 234 8.98 1.39 21.24
N ARG A 235 10.01 1.63 22.08
CA ARG A 235 11.26 0.86 22.03
C ARG A 235 11.03 -0.64 22.29
N ARG A 236 10.21 -0.98 23.29
CA ARG A 236 9.84 -2.39 23.57
C ARG A 236 9.06 -3.02 22.42
N VAL A 237 8.15 -2.26 21.79
CA VAL A 237 7.38 -2.71 20.61
C VAL A 237 8.30 -3.01 19.42
N ILE A 238 9.31 -2.17 19.19
CA ILE A 238 10.30 -2.40 18.13
C ILE A 238 11.15 -3.64 18.42
N GLN A 239 11.58 -3.82 19.68
CA GLN A 239 12.35 -4.99 20.13
C GLN A 239 11.55 -6.28 20.01
N ALA A 240 10.26 -6.24 20.32
CA ALA A 240 9.37 -7.40 20.20
C ALA A 240 9.25 -7.89 18.74
N ASN A 241 9.50 -7.02 17.75
CA ASN A 241 9.49 -7.37 16.32
C ASN A 241 8.17 -8.03 15.87
N HIS A 242 7.04 -7.64 16.49
CA HIS A 242 5.69 -8.10 16.14
C HIS A 242 4.93 -7.03 15.35
N THR A 243 4.47 -7.40 14.15
CA THR A 243 3.69 -6.51 13.26
C THR A 243 2.37 -6.10 13.91
N ALA A 244 1.63 -7.05 14.49
CA ALA A 244 0.35 -6.77 15.15
C ALA A 244 0.52 -5.84 16.36
N VAL A 245 1.56 -6.04 17.16
CA VAL A 245 1.86 -5.19 18.32
C VAL A 245 2.25 -3.78 17.88
N ALA A 246 3.07 -3.65 16.83
CA ALA A 246 3.42 -2.35 16.24
C ALA A 246 2.19 -1.60 15.72
N GLN A 247 1.25 -2.31 15.08
CA GLN A 247 0.01 -1.72 14.61
C GLN A 247 -0.89 -1.27 15.77
N GLN A 248 -1.01 -2.07 16.84
CA GLN A 248 -1.78 -1.68 18.02
C GLN A 248 -1.18 -0.45 18.70
N TYR A 249 0.15 -0.40 18.82
CA TYR A 249 0.85 0.75 19.39
C TYR A 249 0.60 2.04 18.60
N ALA A 250 0.60 1.96 17.26
CA ALA A 250 0.42 3.11 16.37
C ALA A 250 -0.99 3.71 16.36
N LYS A 251 -2.02 2.99 16.85
CA LYS A 251 -3.43 3.46 16.84
C LYS A 251 -3.65 4.77 17.59
N SER A 252 -2.85 5.01 18.64
CA SER A 252 -2.96 6.19 19.49
C SER A 252 -1.80 7.17 19.26
N GLY A 253 -1.20 7.12 18.07
CA GLY A 253 -0.07 7.94 17.67
C GLY A 253 1.29 7.28 17.88
N CYS A 254 2.31 7.82 17.22
CA CYS A 254 3.69 7.35 17.31
C CYS A 254 4.66 8.54 17.44
N PRO A 255 5.55 8.53 18.45
CA PRO A 255 6.60 9.53 18.60
C PRO A 255 7.45 9.64 17.34
N SER A 256 7.81 10.88 16.96
CA SER A 256 8.57 11.18 15.74
C SER A 256 9.85 10.35 15.62
N GLY A 257 10.61 10.20 16.72
CA GLY A 257 11.86 9.45 16.76
C GLY A 257 11.74 7.94 16.54
N LEU A 258 10.54 7.35 16.64
CA LEU A 258 10.30 5.91 16.43
C LEU A 258 9.45 5.62 15.18
N ARG A 259 8.86 6.65 14.59
CA ARG A 259 7.87 6.55 13.50
C ARG A 259 8.38 5.70 12.34
N GLY A 260 9.56 6.00 11.80
CA GLY A 260 10.12 5.25 10.68
C GLY A 260 10.30 3.77 10.98
N GLN A 261 10.76 3.42 12.19
CA GLN A 261 10.95 2.02 12.60
C GLN A 261 9.62 1.29 12.78
N ILE A 262 8.63 1.93 13.41
CA ILE A 262 7.29 1.35 13.60
C ILE A 262 6.60 1.11 12.25
N TRP A 263 6.60 2.10 11.34
CA TRP A 263 6.01 1.95 10.02
C TRP A 263 6.72 0.90 9.17
N LYS A 264 8.06 0.82 9.24
CA LYS A 264 8.83 -0.28 8.63
C LYS A 264 8.31 -1.65 9.08
N ARG A 265 8.01 -1.81 10.38
CA ARG A 265 7.44 -3.07 10.92
C ARG A 265 6.02 -3.33 10.43
N ILE A 266 5.14 -2.33 10.47
CA ILE A 266 3.73 -2.45 10.05
C ILE A 266 3.62 -2.80 8.56
N LEU A 267 4.37 -2.10 7.72
CA LEU A 267 4.37 -2.30 6.26
C LEU A 267 5.17 -3.54 5.87
N GLY A 268 6.06 -3.98 6.75
CA GLY A 268 6.82 -5.20 6.55
C GLY A 268 7.92 -5.10 5.51
N VAL A 269 8.41 -3.88 5.28
CA VAL A 269 9.45 -3.56 4.30
C VAL A 269 10.82 -3.80 4.93
N ALA A 270 11.65 -4.61 4.27
CA ALA A 270 13.08 -4.58 4.49
C ALA A 270 13.65 -3.48 3.59
N VAL A 271 14.47 -2.59 4.15
CA VAL A 271 15.30 -1.73 3.30
C VAL A 271 16.42 -2.66 2.86
N ASP A 272 16.24 -3.30 1.71
CA ASP A 272 17.30 -4.09 1.11
C ASP A 272 18.36 -3.12 0.57
N ASP A 273 19.63 -3.51 0.66
CA ASP A 273 20.76 -2.75 0.09
C ASP A 273 20.62 -2.52 -1.44
N ALA A 274 19.61 -3.11 -2.08
CA ALA A 274 19.20 -2.83 -3.46
C ALA A 274 18.80 -1.37 -3.70
N VAL A 275 18.31 -0.63 -2.68
CA VAL A 275 18.09 0.82 -2.81
C VAL A 275 19.43 1.57 -2.91
N SER A 276 20.52 1.02 -2.35
CA SER A 276 21.87 1.58 -2.55
C SER A 276 22.36 1.38 -3.99
N ILE A 277 22.00 0.26 -4.63
CA ILE A 277 22.40 -0.04 -6.01
C ILE A 277 21.70 0.90 -7.01
N VAL A 278 20.40 1.16 -6.83
CA VAL A 278 19.67 2.14 -7.68
C VAL A 278 20.14 3.57 -7.42
N ALA A 279 20.53 3.90 -6.19
CA ALA A 279 21.12 5.20 -5.85
C ALA A 279 22.53 5.38 -6.43
N ASP A 280 23.30 4.31 -6.63
CA ASP A 280 24.62 4.36 -7.25
C ASP A 280 24.54 4.42 -8.79
N GLU A 281 23.46 3.90 -9.40
CA GLU A 281 23.18 4.02 -10.84
C GLU A 281 22.80 5.46 -11.26
N TYR A 282 22.30 6.28 -10.33
CA TYR A 282 21.93 7.68 -10.57
C TYR A 282 22.56 8.61 -9.53
N PRO A 283 23.86 8.96 -9.65
CA PRO A 283 24.57 9.81 -8.71
C PRO A 283 23.89 11.17 -8.48
N SER A 284 23.25 11.72 -9.52
CA SER A 284 22.47 12.96 -9.46
C SER A 284 21.22 12.84 -8.57
N PHE A 285 20.57 11.67 -8.56
CA PHE A 285 19.40 11.41 -7.72
C PHE A 285 19.82 11.20 -6.26
N LYS A 286 20.97 10.54 -6.02
CA LYS A 286 21.57 10.41 -4.69
C LYS A 286 21.94 11.77 -4.10
N LEU A 287 22.58 12.65 -4.87
CA LEU A 287 22.86 14.04 -4.50
C LEU A 287 21.58 14.82 -4.23
N PHE A 288 20.56 14.69 -5.08
CA PHE A 288 19.26 15.33 -4.87
C PHE A 288 18.61 14.88 -3.55
N ILE A 289 18.56 13.58 -3.25
CA ILE A 289 17.99 13.07 -2.00
C ILE A 289 18.81 13.55 -0.80
N GLN A 290 20.15 13.59 -0.89
CA GLN A 290 21.00 14.06 0.19
C GLN A 290 20.85 15.57 0.45
N GLU A 291 20.78 16.39 -0.60
CA GLU A 291 20.55 17.83 -0.50
C GLU A 291 19.13 18.12 0.00
N PHE A 292 18.13 17.39 -0.50
CA PHE A 292 16.73 17.53 -0.11
C PHE A 292 16.50 17.15 1.37
N VAL A 293 17.08 16.04 1.84
CA VAL A 293 17.01 15.61 3.25
C VAL A 293 17.74 16.60 4.17
N LYS A 294 18.86 17.19 3.73
CA LYS A 294 19.55 18.25 4.47
C LYS A 294 18.72 19.53 4.60
N THR A 295 17.98 19.88 3.54
CA THR A 295 17.30 21.18 3.45
C THR A 295 15.88 21.13 4.03
N ASN A 296 15.21 19.97 4.00
CA ASN A 296 13.79 19.84 4.36
C ASN A 296 13.54 18.72 5.39
N HIS A 297 14.07 18.89 6.59
CA HIS A 297 13.89 17.98 7.73
C HIS A 297 12.40 17.73 8.09
N GLU A 298 11.49 18.65 7.76
CA GLU A 298 10.05 18.55 8.09
C GLU A 298 9.16 18.08 6.93
N SER A 299 9.58 18.25 5.66
CA SER A 299 8.73 17.96 4.48
C SER A 299 9.00 16.61 3.82
N SER A 300 9.97 15.85 4.33
CA SER A 300 10.38 14.53 3.82
C SER A 300 9.24 13.48 3.82
N SER A 301 8.22 13.68 4.64
CA SER A 301 7.05 12.81 4.79
C SER A 301 6.06 12.87 3.62
N LEU A 302 5.98 14.01 2.92
CA LEU A 302 5.02 14.22 1.82
C LEU A 302 5.49 13.59 0.50
N LEU A 303 6.79 13.61 0.23
CA LEU A 303 7.35 13.12 -1.04
C LEU A 303 7.41 11.59 -1.14
N ILE A 304 7.55 10.88 -0.01
CA ILE A 304 7.45 9.41 0.02
C ILE A 304 6.02 8.95 -0.29
N MET A 305 4.98 9.74 0.07
CA MET A 305 3.59 9.40 -0.29
C MET A 305 3.32 9.58 -1.79
N CYS A 306 3.88 10.61 -2.43
CA CYS A 306 3.64 10.86 -3.85
C CYS A 306 4.32 9.87 -4.81
N MET A 307 5.38 9.17 -4.40
CA MET A 307 6.07 8.19 -5.27
C MET A 307 5.43 6.79 -5.29
N PHE A 308 4.41 6.52 -4.47
CA PHE A 308 3.75 5.21 -4.40
C PHE A 308 2.27 5.20 -4.84
N GLU A 309 1.74 6.32 -5.34
CA GLU A 309 0.44 6.39 -6.03
C GLU A 309 0.61 6.54 -7.55
N SER A 310 1.30 5.59 -8.18
CA SER A 310 1.30 5.39 -9.64
C SER A 310 1.22 3.90 -9.97
#